data_AF-K7NVS9-F1
#
_entry.id   AF-K7NVS9-F1
#
_cell.length_a   1.000
_cell.length_b   1.000
_cell.length_c   1.000
_cell.angle_alpha   90.00
_cell.angle_beta   90.00
_cell.angle_gamma   90.00
#
_symmetry.space_group_name_H-M   'P 1'
#
loop_
_entity.id
_entity.type
_entity.pdbx_description
1 polymer ?
#
loop_
_entity_poly.entity_id
_entity_poly.type
_entity_poly.pdbx_seq_one_letter_code
_entity_poly.pdbx_strand_id
1 'polypeptide(L)'
;HIPSFPPNKGPEVFQGKVLHTMDYARLDEKSAYDLIKGKRVVVIGCQKSALDFAVECAEANREEDGHPCTVVFRRAHWALISFELYGLPIQLFYNTRFAQFLLERPAQGFLHGVL
;
A
#
# COMPACT_ATOMS: atom_id res chain seq x y z
N HIS A 1 6.56 -2.14 -11.19
CA HIS A 1 7.45 -3.15 -11.77
C HIS A 1 7.15 -4.49 -11.11
N ILE A 2 6.77 -5.51 -11.88
CA ILE A 2 6.58 -6.89 -11.36
C ILE A 2 7.97 -7.51 -11.13
N PRO A 3 8.24 -8.15 -9.98
CA PRO A 3 9.55 -8.75 -9.73
C PRO A 3 9.85 -9.89 -10.72
N SER A 4 11.12 -10.15 -10.97
CA SER A 4 11.56 -11.30 -11.76
C SER A 4 11.40 -12.58 -10.94
N PHE A 5 10.82 -13.61 -11.54
CA PHE A 5 10.67 -14.92 -10.93
C PHE A 5 11.60 -15.94 -11.59
N PRO A 6 12.07 -16.97 -10.87
CA PRO A 6 12.69 -18.14 -11.48
C PRO A 6 11.72 -18.81 -12.48
N PRO A 7 12.23 -19.61 -13.44
CA PRO A 7 11.39 -20.36 -14.37
C PRO A 7 10.34 -21.21 -13.64
N ASN A 8 9.10 -21.19 -14.13
CA ASN A 8 7.94 -21.92 -13.59
C ASN A 8 7.58 -21.54 -12.15
N LYS A 9 7.90 -20.32 -11.71
CA LYS A 9 7.58 -19.81 -10.37
C LYS A 9 6.96 -18.40 -10.39
N GLY A 10 6.71 -17.83 -11.56
CA GLY A 10 6.13 -16.52 -11.72
C GLY A 10 4.66 -16.53 -12.13
N PRO A 11 4.16 -15.39 -12.63
CA PRO A 11 2.79 -15.24 -13.12
C PRO A 11 2.40 -16.25 -14.20
N GLU A 12 3.36 -16.79 -14.94
CA GLU A 12 3.14 -17.70 -16.08
C GLU A 12 2.50 -19.04 -15.71
N VAL A 13 2.68 -19.50 -14.46
CA VAL A 13 2.05 -20.74 -13.97
C VAL A 13 0.73 -20.48 -13.25
N PHE A 14 0.37 -19.22 -13.00
CA PHE A 14 -0.85 -18.85 -12.33
C PHE A 14 -2.01 -18.79 -13.32
N GLN A 15 -3.08 -19.55 -13.07
CA GLN A 15 -4.24 -19.61 -13.95
C GLN A 15 -5.17 -18.39 -13.82
N GLY A 16 -4.95 -17.54 -12.81
CA GLY A 16 -5.68 -16.29 -12.64
C GLY A 16 -5.00 -15.10 -13.30
N LYS A 17 -5.62 -13.93 -13.18
CA LYS A 17 -5.06 -12.69 -13.73
C LYS A 17 -4.07 -12.08 -12.74
N VAL A 18 -2.86 -11.76 -13.23
CA VAL A 18 -1.85 -11.01 -12.48
C VAL A 18 -1.75 -9.61 -13.05
N LEU A 19 -1.78 -8.60 -12.18
CA LEU A 19 -1.71 -7.18 -12.54
C LEU A 19 -0.81 -6.44 -11.57
N HIS A 20 -0.09 -5.43 -12.06
CA HIS A 20 0.51 -4.41 -11.22
C HIS A 20 -0.52 -3.32 -10.91
N THR A 21 -0.47 -2.71 -9.72
CA THR A 21 -1.44 -1.66 -9.32
C THR A 21 -1.49 -0.48 -10.30
N MET A 22 -0.37 -0.16 -10.97
CA MET A 22 -0.34 0.86 -12.03
C MET A 22 -1.14 0.48 -13.27
N ASP A 23 -1.22 -0.80 -13.62
CA ASP A 23 -2.02 -1.26 -14.75
C ASP A 23 -3.51 -1.29 -14.38
N TYR A 24 -3.81 -1.61 -13.13
CA TYR A 24 -5.16 -1.46 -12.56
C TYR A 24 -5.63 0.00 -12.60
N ALA A 25 -4.80 0.95 -12.15
CA ALA A 25 -5.12 2.37 -12.10
C ALA A 25 -5.32 3.04 -13.48
N ARG A 26 -5.01 2.34 -14.58
CA ARG A 26 -5.27 2.79 -15.95
C ARG A 26 -6.65 2.39 -16.46
N LEU A 27 -7.34 1.49 -15.77
CA LEU A 27 -8.70 1.08 -16.13
C LEU A 27 -9.67 2.23 -15.82
N ASP A 28 -10.75 2.30 -16.59
CA ASP A 28 -11.89 3.12 -16.20
C ASP A 28 -12.60 2.50 -14.98
N GLU A 29 -13.37 3.32 -14.27
CA GLU A 29 -14.06 2.94 -13.01
C GLU A 29 -14.91 1.68 -13.15
N LYS A 30 -15.64 1.54 -14.26
CA LYS A 30 -16.50 0.37 -14.49
C LYS A 30 -15.67 -0.89 -14.70
N SER A 31 -14.66 -0.82 -15.58
CA SER A 31 -13.75 -1.93 -15.82
C SER A 31 -12.98 -2.36 -14.57
N ALA A 32 -12.61 -1.40 -13.72
CA ALA A 32 -11.94 -1.63 -12.44
C ALA A 32 -12.85 -2.39 -11.47
N TYR A 33 -14.09 -1.92 -11.29
CA TYR A 33 -15.09 -2.56 -10.43
C TYR A 33 -15.47 -3.97 -10.89
N ASP A 34 -15.76 -4.15 -12.19
CA ASP A 34 -16.13 -5.45 -12.76
C ASP A 34 -14.98 -6.48 -12.66
N LEU A 35 -13.74 -6.00 -12.65
CA LEU A 35 -12.56 -6.85 -12.50
C LEU A 35 -12.43 -7.43 -11.08
N ILE A 36 -12.85 -6.70 -10.05
CA ILE A 36 -12.65 -7.09 -8.63
C ILE A 36 -13.91 -7.65 -7.98
N LYS A 37 -15.11 -7.29 -8.46
CA LYS A 37 -16.39 -7.75 -7.90
C LYS A 37 -16.54 -9.28 -8.02
N GLY A 38 -16.89 -9.91 -6.92
CA GLY A 38 -17.09 -11.37 -6.80
C GLY A 38 -15.81 -12.17 -7.02
N LYS A 39 -14.62 -11.56 -6.88
CA LYS A 39 -13.33 -12.25 -7.10
C LYS A 39 -12.57 -12.45 -5.79
N ARG A 40 -11.84 -13.56 -5.71
CA ARG A 40 -10.81 -13.77 -4.68
C ARG A 40 -9.56 -13.00 -5.09
N VAL A 41 -9.27 -11.92 -4.37
CA VAL A 41 -8.14 -11.04 -4.68
C VAL A 41 -7.02 -11.28 -3.67
N VAL A 42 -5.79 -11.38 -4.18
CA VAL A 42 -4.57 -11.40 -3.36
C VAL A 42 -3.72 -10.19 -3.73
N VAL A 43 -3.50 -9.31 -2.76
CA VAL A 43 -2.68 -8.11 -2.90
C VAL A 43 -1.28 -8.38 -2.36
N ILE A 44 -0.25 -8.11 -3.17
CA ILE A 44 1.14 -8.30 -2.77
C ILE A 44 1.77 -6.95 -2.40
N GLY A 45 2.11 -6.78 -1.12
CA GLY A 45 2.68 -5.57 -0.54
C GLY A 45 1.80 -4.95 0.55
N CYS A 46 2.36 -4.03 1.33
CA CYS A 46 1.66 -3.30 2.40
C CYS A 46 2.01 -1.81 2.41
N GLN A 47 2.47 -1.28 1.28
CA GLN A 47 2.60 0.17 1.07
C GLN A 47 1.22 0.78 0.77
N LYS A 48 1.15 2.11 0.75
CA LYS A 48 -0.11 2.86 0.59
C LYS A 48 -0.99 2.32 -0.55
N SER A 49 -0.45 2.25 -1.77
CA SER A 49 -1.20 1.77 -2.94
C SER A 49 -1.74 0.35 -2.81
N ALA A 50 -1.06 -0.54 -2.08
CA ALA A 50 -1.53 -1.88 -1.83
C ALA A 50 -2.69 -1.90 -0.83
N LEU A 51 -2.62 -1.07 0.22
CA LEU A 51 -3.68 -0.97 1.21
C LEU A 51 -4.91 -0.25 0.65
N ASP A 52 -4.72 0.82 -0.11
CA ASP A 52 -5.82 1.55 -0.78
C ASP A 52 -6.58 0.60 -1.71
N PHE A 53 -5.87 -0.18 -2.53
CA PHE A 53 -6.47 -1.18 -3.41
C PHE A 53 -7.12 -2.34 -2.63
N ALA A 54 -6.55 -2.76 -1.50
CA ALA A 54 -7.13 -3.82 -0.68
C ALA A 54 -8.47 -3.38 -0.05
N VAL A 55 -8.57 -2.11 0.35
CA VAL A 55 -9.82 -1.51 0.83
C VAL A 55 -10.84 -1.48 -0.31
N GLU A 56 -10.46 -0.98 -1.48
CA GLU A 56 -11.34 -0.95 -2.68
C GLU A 56 -11.90 -2.34 -3.03
N CYS A 57 -11.05 -3.37 -2.97
CA CYS A 57 -11.48 -4.77 -3.15
C CYS A 57 -12.44 -5.24 -2.06
N ALA A 58 -12.22 -4.83 -0.81
CA ALA A 58 -13.12 -5.18 0.28
C ALA A 58 -14.48 -4.47 0.13
N GLU A 59 -14.50 -3.21 -0.34
CA GLU A 59 -15.72 -2.46 -0.58
C GLU A 59 -16.55 -3.05 -1.73
N ALA A 60 -15.89 -3.38 -2.85
CA ALA A 60 -16.55 -4.00 -4.00
C ALA A 60 -17.12 -5.39 -3.71
N ASN A 61 -16.59 -6.08 -2.69
CA ASN A 61 -17.01 -7.42 -2.27
C ASN A 61 -17.80 -7.44 -0.95
N ARG A 62 -18.47 -6.34 -0.57
CA ARG A 62 -19.29 -6.28 0.66
C ARG A 62 -20.59 -7.09 0.62
N GLU A 63 -21.10 -7.41 -0.57
CA GLU A 63 -22.37 -8.12 -0.77
C GLU A 63 -22.29 -9.59 -0.30
N GLU A 64 -23.43 -10.27 -0.10
CA GLU A 64 -23.48 -11.65 0.42
C GLU A 64 -22.65 -12.66 -0.39
N ASP A 65 -22.57 -12.48 -1.71
CA ASP A 65 -21.77 -13.31 -2.62
C ASP A 65 -20.30 -12.88 -2.71
N GLY A 66 -19.89 -11.92 -1.88
CA GLY A 66 -18.55 -11.37 -1.83
C GLY A 66 -17.48 -12.38 -1.44
N HIS A 67 -16.25 -12.11 -1.88
CA HIS A 67 -15.08 -12.93 -1.54
C HIS A 67 -14.03 -12.10 -0.80
N PRO A 68 -13.27 -12.71 0.13
CA PRO A 68 -12.29 -11.99 0.92
C PRO A 68 -11.11 -11.51 0.05
N CYS A 69 -10.61 -10.32 0.38
CA CYS A 69 -9.35 -9.78 -0.11
C CYS A 69 -8.22 -10.15 0.87
N THR A 70 -7.16 -10.80 0.38
CA THR A 70 -6.01 -11.20 1.20
C THR A 70 -4.80 -10.33 0.88
N VAL A 71 -4.18 -9.72 1.90
CA VAL A 71 -2.95 -8.94 1.72
C VAL A 71 -1.75 -9.75 2.20
N VAL A 72 -0.74 -9.92 1.34
CA VAL A 72 0.50 -10.65 1.62
C VAL A 72 1.67 -9.69 1.53
N PHE A 73 2.47 -9.58 2.59
CA PHE A 73 3.63 -8.70 2.62
C PHE A 73 4.81 -9.35 3.35
N ARG A 74 6.04 -8.95 2.97
CA ARG A 74 7.29 -9.50 3.55
C ARG A 74 7.66 -8.83 4.88
N ARG A 75 7.38 -7.55 5.02
CA ARG A 75 7.71 -6.74 6.20
C ARG A 75 6.51 -5.86 6.52
N ALA A 76 6.10 -5.83 7.78
CA ALA A 76 5.07 -4.89 8.21
C ALA A 76 5.65 -3.46 8.13
N HIS A 77 4.89 -2.54 7.55
CA HIS A 77 5.14 -1.11 7.66
C HIS A 77 4.16 -0.51 8.67
N TRP A 78 4.58 0.53 9.39
CA TRP A 78 3.68 1.30 10.24
C TRP A 78 2.60 1.94 9.36
N ALA A 79 1.37 1.42 9.46
CA ALA A 79 0.23 1.96 8.76
C ALA A 79 -0.25 3.22 9.50
N LEU A 80 0.07 4.39 8.94
CA LEU A 80 -0.55 5.64 9.38
C LEU A 80 -1.95 5.68 8.79
N ILE A 81 -2.94 5.38 9.62
CA ILE A 81 -4.37 5.28 9.24
C ILE A 81 -4.97 6.68 8.99
N SER A 82 -4.39 7.73 9.58
CA SER A 82 -4.80 9.12 9.40
C SER A 82 -3.59 10.04 9.22
N PHE A 83 -3.75 11.03 8.35
CA PHE A 83 -2.81 12.15 8.19
C PHE A 83 -3.20 13.37 9.03
N GLU A 84 -4.09 13.20 10.01
CA GLU A 84 -4.59 14.26 10.86
C GLU A 84 -4.31 13.97 12.34
N LEU A 85 -3.81 14.98 13.04
CA LEU A 85 -3.57 14.98 14.48
C LEU A 85 -4.18 16.27 15.06
N TYR A 86 -5.19 16.13 15.93
CA TYR A 86 -5.94 17.26 16.52
C TYR A 86 -6.55 18.25 15.52
N GLY A 87 -7.11 17.79 14.39
CA GLY A 87 -7.67 18.69 13.38
C GLY A 87 -6.64 19.30 12.43
N LEU A 88 -5.35 18.96 12.60
CA LEU A 88 -4.24 19.53 11.83
C LEU A 88 -3.47 18.44 11.07
N PRO A 89 -2.97 18.74 9.85
CA PRO A 89 -2.14 17.80 9.10
C PRO A 89 -0.92 17.35 9.91
N ILE A 90 -0.68 16.04 10.00
CA ILE A 90 0.43 15.44 10.74
C ILE A 90 1.80 15.97 10.28
N GLN A 91 1.90 16.38 9.01
CA GLN A 91 3.08 16.99 8.42
C GLN A 91 3.51 18.26 9.16
N LEU A 92 2.58 19.03 9.71
CA LEU A 92 2.90 20.25 10.48
C LEU A 92 3.69 19.94 11.76
N PHE A 93 3.53 18.74 12.32
CA PHE A 93 4.23 18.32 13.52
C PHE A 93 5.59 17.72 13.20
N TYR A 94 5.68 16.83 12.19
CA TYR A 94 6.88 16.02 11.94
C TYR A 94 7.81 16.58 10.86
N ASN A 95 7.35 17.46 9.97
CA ASN A 95 8.18 18.08 8.93
C ASN A 95 8.77 19.43 9.36
N THR A 96 9.11 19.58 10.65
CA THR A 96 9.75 20.78 11.20
C THR A 96 11.21 20.51 11.53
N ARG A 97 12.07 21.54 11.50
CA ARG A 97 13.48 21.40 11.93
C ARG A 97 13.60 20.88 13.36
N PHE A 98 12.71 21.32 14.25
CA PHE A 98 12.66 20.87 15.64
C PHE A 98 12.31 19.38 15.77
N ALA A 99 11.28 18.88 15.08
CA ALA A 99 10.96 17.46 15.09
C ALA A 99 12.06 16.60 14.47
N GLN A 100 12.70 17.09 13.39
CA GLN A 100 13.83 16.43 12.75
C GLN A 100 15.09 16.41 13.64
N PHE A 101 15.23 17.35 14.56
CA PHE A 101 16.29 17.37 15.58
C PHE A 101 16.07 16.31 16.67
N LEU A 102 14.82 16.05 17.05
CA LEU A 102 14.47 15.02 18.04
C LEU A 102 14.67 13.58 17.53
N LEU A 103 14.77 13.40 16.21
CA LEU A 103 15.01 12.09 15.59
C LEU A 103 16.52 11.84 15.51
N GLU A 104 16.99 10.82 16.24
CA GLU A 104 18.37 10.37 16.13
C GLU A 104 18.67 9.91 14.71
N ARG A 105 19.74 10.47 14.10
CA ARG A 105 20.24 10.00 12.82
C ARG A 105 21.55 9.25 13.01
N PRO A 106 21.68 8.03 12.47
CA PRO A 106 22.96 7.34 12.48
C PRO A 106 24.01 8.21 11.78
N ALA A 107 25.15 8.44 12.44
CA ALA A 107 26.29 9.24 12.01
C ALA A 107 26.15 10.79 12.04
N GLN A 108 25.11 11.38 12.65
CA GLN A 108 25.12 12.81 12.98
C GLN A 108 25.57 13.03 14.43
N GLY A 109 26.62 13.84 14.61
CA GLY A 109 27.01 14.33 15.94
C GLY A 109 26.09 15.47 16.41
N PHE A 110 25.92 15.61 17.72
CA PHE A 110 25.01 16.58 18.36
C PHE A 110 25.12 18.01 17.77
N LEU A 111 26.33 18.51 17.54
CA LEU A 111 26.56 19.87 17.04
C LEU A 111 25.99 20.11 15.63
N HIS A 112 25.95 19.08 14.79
CA HIS A 112 25.39 19.16 13.43
C HIS A 112 23.86 19.08 13.41
N GLY A 113 23.23 18.72 14.54
CA GLY A 113 21.77 18.80 14.71
C GLY A 113 21.29 20.19 15.15
N VAL A 114 22.18 20.99 15.75
CA VAL A 114 21.85 22.31 16.32
C VAL A 114 22.20 23.47 15.38
N LEU A 115 23.28 23.34 14.59
CA LEU A 115 23.71 24.32 13.57
C LEU A 115 23.02 24.06 12.21
#